data_AF-A0A292IJ66-F1
#
_entry.id   AF-A0A292IJ66-F1
#
_cell.length_a   1.000
_cell.length_b   1.000
_cell.length_c   1.000
_cell.angle_alpha   90.00
_cell.angle_beta   90.00
_cell.angle_gamma   90.00
#
_symmetry.space_group_name_H-M   'P 1'
#
loop_
_entity.id
_entity.type
_entity.pdbx_description
1 polymer ?
#
loop_
_entity_poly.entity_id
_entity_poly.type
_entity_poly.pdbx_seq_one_letter_code
_entity_poly.pdbx_strand_id
1 'polypeptide(L)'
;MGGSNNLFSLLIIIIPIVLIFWFFNKKKNKKNGTGVTGQVQSKNERKDEVWKTVKQFLQEHGERGKEVSYSFVAKRNNPTQDKKLKKVFKQETEDYIKKNHLNKTQARRHRDQRQKLAAKELYCIYFITRDPKTKIKDPARIIEAEVVQTNTGNKKEPVKRSIVINGLQDFETEFKWIEPIKKREDEKIAKLEKQKEARAAKKRLRHEKRLQRKITKKAPVQSPGTTA
;
A
#
# COMPACT_ATOMS: atom_id res chain seq x y z
N MET A 1 -49.33 42.90 -24.84
CA MET A 1 -48.36 43.15 -23.77
C MET A 1 -48.01 41.81 -23.11
N GLY A 2 -46.97 41.15 -23.61
CA GLY A 2 -46.45 39.89 -23.09
C GLY A 2 -45.01 40.10 -22.67
N GLY A 3 -44.64 39.68 -21.46
CA GLY A 3 -43.27 39.86 -20.96
C GLY A 3 -43.00 39.37 -19.54
N SER A 4 -44.02 39.05 -18.75
CA SER A 4 -43.84 38.63 -17.34
C SER A 4 -43.91 37.11 -17.10
N ASN A 5 -44.52 36.33 -18.01
CA ASN A 5 -44.73 34.89 -17.78
C ASN A 5 -43.52 33.99 -18.14
N ASN A 6 -42.57 34.49 -18.94
CA ASN A 6 -41.37 33.71 -19.31
C ASN A 6 -40.30 33.71 -18.21
N LEU A 7 -40.18 34.77 -17.41
CA LEU A 7 -39.19 34.85 -16.33
C LEU A 7 -39.53 33.92 -15.15
N PHE A 8 -40.81 33.84 -14.78
CA PHE A 8 -41.26 32.93 -13.71
C PHE A 8 -41.13 31.45 -14.10
N SER A 9 -41.46 31.10 -15.35
CA SER A 9 -41.26 29.73 -15.87
C SER A 9 -39.77 29.33 -15.91
N LEU A 10 -38.89 30.25 -16.32
CA LEU A 10 -37.45 30.01 -16.36
C LEU A 10 -36.86 29.82 -14.95
N LEU A 11 -37.31 30.60 -13.97
CA LEU A 11 -36.86 30.49 -12.57
C LEU A 11 -37.28 29.16 -11.93
N ILE A 12 -38.49 28.66 -12.21
CA ILE A 12 -38.99 27.38 -11.67
C ILE A 12 -38.17 26.18 -12.19
N ILE A 13 -37.55 26.28 -13.38
CA ILE A 13 -36.72 25.22 -13.94
C ILE A 13 -35.26 25.35 -13.45
N ILE A 14 -34.72 26.57 -13.38
CA ILE A 14 -33.32 26.78 -13.01
C ILE A 14 -33.06 26.47 -11.53
N ILE A 15 -33.95 26.87 -10.62
CA ILE A 15 -33.78 26.67 -9.17
C ILE A 15 -33.62 25.18 -8.79
N PRO A 16 -34.45 24.23 -9.24
CA PRO A 16 -34.25 22.81 -8.94
C PRO A 16 -32.98 22.24 -9.57
N ILE A 17 -32.57 22.71 -10.76
CA ILE A 17 -31.30 22.27 -11.38
C ILE A 17 -30.10 22.74 -10.54
N VAL A 18 -30.11 23.99 -10.06
CA VAL A 18 -29.06 24.54 -9.18
C VAL A 18 -29.05 23.83 -7.82
N LEU A 19 -30.22 23.52 -7.25
CA LEU A 19 -30.33 22.77 -5.99
C LEU A 19 -29.84 21.33 -6.13
N ILE A 20 -30.16 20.64 -7.24
CA ILE A 20 -29.67 19.29 -7.55
C ILE A 20 -28.14 19.34 -7.75
N PHE A 21 -27.64 20.30 -8.52
CA PHE A 21 -26.20 20.47 -8.75
C PHE A 21 -25.46 20.78 -7.44
N TRP A 22 -26.00 21.65 -6.59
CA TRP A 22 -25.45 21.95 -5.26
C TRP A 22 -25.52 20.74 -4.33
N PHE A 23 -26.60 19.95 -4.35
CA PHE A 23 -26.73 18.74 -3.54
C PHE A 23 -25.73 17.66 -3.98
N PHE A 24 -25.50 17.47 -5.28
CA PHE A 24 -24.46 16.56 -5.80
C PHE A 24 -23.04 17.07 -5.55
N ASN A 25 -22.77 18.38 -5.66
CA ASN A 25 -21.46 18.95 -5.31
C ASN A 25 -21.20 18.89 -3.80
N LYS A 26 -22.20 19.14 -2.96
CA LYS A 26 -22.09 19.02 -1.50
C LYS A 26 -21.92 17.56 -1.08
N LYS A 27 -22.51 16.60 -1.79
CA LYS A 27 -22.33 15.15 -1.56
C LYS A 27 -20.96 14.64 -2.04
N LYS A 28 -20.40 15.23 -3.12
CA LYS A 28 -19.01 15.00 -3.53
C LYS A 28 -18.00 15.60 -2.54
N ASN A 29 -18.27 16.78 -2.00
CA ASN A 29 -17.41 17.42 -1.00
C ASN A 29 -17.53 16.82 0.41
N LYS A 30 -18.69 16.24 0.79
CA LYS A 30 -18.84 15.51 2.06
C LYS A 30 -18.13 14.15 2.08
N LYS A 31 -17.83 13.54 0.93
CA LYS A 31 -16.96 12.35 0.87
C LYS A 31 -15.47 12.67 1.03
N ASN A 32 -15.11 13.96 0.97
CA ASN A 32 -13.74 14.45 1.17
C ASN A 32 -13.57 15.21 2.50
N GLY A 33 -14.57 15.16 3.40
CA GLY A 33 -14.59 15.96 4.61
C GLY A 33 -15.08 15.18 5.82
N THR A 34 -14.27 14.22 6.29
CA THR A 34 -14.08 13.80 7.71
C THR A 34 -13.20 12.56 7.72
N GLY A 35 -11.89 12.78 7.66
CA GLY A 35 -10.88 11.75 7.70
C GLY A 35 -9.59 12.39 7.27
N VAL A 36 -8.61 12.42 8.17
CA VAL A 36 -7.22 12.87 7.96
C VAL A 36 -6.83 12.70 6.49
N THR A 37 -6.56 13.82 5.81
CA THR A 37 -6.05 13.87 4.44
C THR A 37 -4.64 13.28 4.41
N GLY A 38 -4.55 11.95 4.52
CA GLY A 38 -3.40 11.22 4.01
C GLY A 38 -3.49 11.27 2.50
N GLN A 39 -2.59 12.03 1.86
CA GLN A 39 -2.34 11.89 0.44
C GLN A 39 -2.25 10.39 0.12
N VAL A 40 -3.08 9.90 -0.80
CA VAL A 40 -2.98 8.52 -1.29
C VAL A 40 -1.68 8.43 -2.08
N GLN A 41 -0.59 8.10 -1.39
CA GLN A 41 0.74 7.97 -1.99
C GLN A 41 0.70 7.00 -3.16
N SER A 42 1.44 7.33 -4.21
CA SER A 42 1.55 6.50 -5.41
C SER A 42 2.19 5.15 -5.05
N LYS A 43 1.90 4.08 -5.81
CA LYS A 43 2.46 2.74 -5.53
C LYS A 43 3.99 2.71 -5.57
N ASN A 44 4.61 3.63 -6.32
CA ASN A 44 6.07 3.72 -6.42
C ASN A 44 6.66 4.37 -5.16
N GLU A 45 6.08 5.47 -4.67
CA GLU A 45 6.46 6.09 -3.40
C GLU A 45 6.41 5.11 -2.23
N ARG A 46 5.35 4.29 -2.15
CA ARG A 46 5.21 3.27 -1.09
C ARG A 46 6.28 2.17 -1.15
N LYS A 47 6.69 1.75 -2.36
CA LYS A 47 7.75 0.74 -2.52
C LYS A 47 9.10 1.30 -2.06
N ASP A 48 9.34 2.57 -2.36
CA ASP A 48 10.55 3.26 -1.94
C ASP A 48 10.62 3.39 -0.40
N GLU A 49 9.48 3.61 0.27
CA GLU A 49 9.41 3.67 1.73
C GLU A 49 9.83 2.37 2.42
N VAL A 50 9.31 1.22 1.96
CA VAL A 50 9.65 -0.09 2.54
C VAL A 50 11.13 -0.40 2.33
N TRP A 51 11.65 -0.16 1.13
CA TRP A 51 13.06 -0.37 0.83
C TRP A 51 13.97 0.54 1.67
N LYS A 52 13.62 1.84 1.79
CA LYS A 52 14.36 2.78 2.65
C LYS A 52 14.37 2.33 4.10
N THR A 53 13.23 1.85 4.61
CA THR A 53 13.10 1.34 5.99
C THR A 53 14.01 0.14 6.23
N VAL A 54 14.00 -0.86 5.33
CA VAL A 54 14.89 -2.02 5.44
C VAL A 54 16.35 -1.61 5.32
N LYS A 55 16.68 -0.67 4.44
CA LYS A 55 18.05 -0.15 4.30
C LYS A 55 18.53 0.59 5.54
N GLN A 56 17.66 1.39 6.17
CA GLN A 56 17.94 2.04 7.44
C GLN A 56 18.24 0.99 8.52
N PHE A 57 17.41 -0.04 8.65
CA PHE A 57 17.65 -1.14 9.59
C PHE A 57 19.03 -1.80 9.37
N LEU A 58 19.36 -2.16 8.11
CA LEU A 58 20.64 -2.78 7.79
C LEU A 58 21.83 -1.87 8.12
N GLN A 59 21.69 -0.56 7.91
CA GLN A 59 22.72 0.41 8.27
C GLN A 59 22.92 0.48 9.78
N GLU A 60 21.84 0.53 10.55
CA GLU A 60 21.87 0.57 12.02
C GLU A 60 22.51 -0.71 12.62
N HIS A 61 22.43 -1.84 11.92
CA HIS A 61 22.97 -3.14 12.35
C HIS A 61 24.33 -3.48 11.72
N GLY A 62 25.02 -2.52 11.08
CA GLY A 62 26.35 -2.74 10.51
C GLY A 62 26.38 -3.60 9.24
N GLU A 63 25.21 -3.91 8.65
CA GLU A 63 25.07 -4.73 7.43
C GLU A 63 25.01 -3.89 6.15
N ARG A 64 25.74 -2.77 6.15
CA ARG A 64 25.77 -1.84 5.00
C ARG A 64 26.35 -2.56 3.77
N GLY A 65 25.66 -2.44 2.63
CA GLY A 65 26.08 -3.01 1.35
C GLY A 65 25.30 -4.24 0.91
N LYS A 66 24.51 -4.87 1.80
CA LYS A 66 23.61 -5.96 1.41
C LYS A 66 22.48 -5.48 0.53
N GLU A 67 22.11 -6.27 -0.48
CA GLU A 67 20.99 -5.99 -1.36
C GLU A 67 19.71 -6.61 -0.80
N VAL A 68 18.60 -5.85 -0.83
CA VAL A 68 17.28 -6.39 -0.50
C VAL A 68 16.77 -7.15 -1.74
N SER A 69 16.72 -8.47 -1.66
CA SER A 69 16.32 -9.33 -2.76
C SER A 69 14.80 -9.49 -2.86
N TYR A 70 14.12 -9.49 -1.71
CA TYR A 70 12.68 -9.61 -1.61
C TYR A 70 12.20 -8.91 -0.34
N SER A 71 11.03 -8.27 -0.41
CA SER A 71 10.34 -7.74 0.75
C SER A 71 8.83 -7.89 0.61
N PHE A 72 8.18 -8.11 1.74
CA PHE A 72 6.73 -8.22 1.88
C PHE A 72 6.31 -7.51 3.17
N VAL A 73 5.19 -6.78 3.11
CA VAL A 73 4.69 -5.99 4.24
C VAL A 73 3.31 -6.47 4.62
N ALA A 74 3.15 -6.84 5.89
CA ALA A 74 1.87 -7.18 6.48
C ALA A 74 1.48 -6.14 7.54
N LYS A 75 0.25 -5.64 7.47
CA LYS A 75 -0.30 -4.77 8.52
C LYS A 75 -0.73 -5.64 9.70
N ARG A 76 -0.28 -5.32 10.91
CA ARG A 76 -0.77 -5.99 12.13
C ARG A 76 -2.20 -5.54 12.40
N ASN A 77 -3.06 -6.50 12.73
CA ASN A 77 -4.46 -6.20 13.04
C ASN A 77 -4.56 -5.40 14.35
N ASN A 78 -5.33 -4.32 14.32
CA ASN A 78 -5.56 -3.53 15.52
C ASN A 78 -6.49 -4.29 16.47
N PRO A 79 -6.05 -4.60 17.71
CA PRO A 79 -6.85 -5.41 18.63
C PRO A 79 -8.11 -4.68 19.10
N THR A 80 -8.22 -3.37 18.92
CA THR A 80 -9.43 -2.61 19.28
C THR A 80 -10.51 -2.62 18.19
N GLN A 81 -10.14 -2.92 16.94
CA GLN A 81 -11.03 -2.89 15.78
C GLN A 81 -11.68 -4.27 15.52
N ASP A 82 -10.95 -5.36 15.77
CA ASP A 82 -11.46 -6.72 15.62
C ASP A 82 -12.16 -7.21 16.89
N LYS A 83 -13.39 -7.75 16.78
CA LYS A 83 -14.18 -8.21 17.93
C LYS A 83 -13.49 -9.34 18.70
N LYS A 84 -12.86 -10.30 18.00
CA LYS A 84 -12.19 -11.46 18.63
C LYS A 84 -10.94 -10.98 19.35
N LEU A 85 -10.11 -10.17 18.67
CA LEU A 85 -8.88 -9.63 19.27
C LEU A 85 -9.17 -8.68 20.43
N LYS A 86 -10.27 -7.93 20.39
CA LYS A 86 -10.67 -7.02 21.47
C LYS A 86 -10.97 -7.75 22.77
N LYS A 87 -11.56 -8.94 22.70
CA LYS A 87 -11.83 -9.77 23.89
C LYS A 87 -10.51 -10.24 24.50
N VAL A 88 -9.62 -10.80 23.68
CA VAL A 88 -8.29 -11.27 24.11
C VAL A 88 -7.48 -10.13 24.71
N PHE A 89 -7.41 -8.99 24.03
CA PHE A 89 -6.68 -7.81 24.48
C PHE A 89 -7.16 -7.28 25.84
N LYS A 90 -8.48 -7.25 26.07
CA LYS A 90 -9.03 -6.88 27.38
C LYS A 90 -8.66 -7.88 28.44
N GLN A 91 -8.80 -9.18 28.14
CA GLN A 91 -8.48 -10.25 29.08
C GLN A 91 -7.00 -10.21 29.50
N GLU A 92 -6.07 -10.16 28.54
CA GLU A 92 -4.62 -10.02 28.81
C GLU A 92 -4.30 -8.80 29.69
N THR A 93 -4.99 -7.68 29.43
CA THR A 93 -4.77 -6.44 30.18
C THR A 93 -5.24 -6.59 31.63
N GLU A 94 -6.39 -7.20 31.87
CA GLU A 94 -6.89 -7.46 33.21
C GLU A 94 -6.08 -8.55 33.93
N ASP A 95 -5.63 -9.57 33.22
CA ASP A 95 -4.78 -10.63 33.77
C ASP A 95 -3.43 -10.07 34.20
N TYR A 96 -2.83 -9.15 33.43
CA TYR A 96 -1.62 -8.43 33.84
C TYR A 96 -1.85 -7.59 35.10
N ILE A 97 -2.95 -6.84 35.16
CA ILE A 97 -3.30 -6.01 36.32
C ILE A 97 -3.42 -6.88 37.59
N LYS A 98 -4.09 -8.03 37.48
CA LYS A 98 -4.26 -8.98 38.59
C LYS A 98 -2.94 -9.62 39.00
N LYS A 99 -2.15 -10.12 38.04
CA LYS A 99 -0.87 -10.79 38.28
C LYS A 99 0.15 -9.88 38.95
N ASN A 100 0.12 -8.58 38.64
CA ASN A 100 1.05 -7.60 39.21
C ASN A 100 0.46 -6.80 40.37
N HIS A 101 -0.74 -7.16 40.84
CA HIS A 101 -1.44 -6.50 41.95
C HIS A 101 -1.47 -4.97 41.85
N LEU A 102 -1.72 -4.45 40.64
CA LEU A 102 -1.67 -3.00 40.41
C LEU A 102 -2.80 -2.29 41.15
N ASN A 103 -2.47 -1.18 41.81
CA ASN A 103 -3.48 -0.34 42.45
C ASN A 103 -4.39 0.36 41.42
N LYS A 104 -5.51 0.96 41.85
CA LYS A 104 -6.51 1.57 40.96
C LYS A 104 -5.91 2.59 39.97
N THR A 105 -4.96 3.40 40.43
CA THR A 105 -4.31 4.43 39.62
C THR A 105 -3.33 3.83 38.60
N GLN A 106 -2.52 2.86 39.02
CA GLN A 106 -1.59 2.12 38.15
C GLN A 106 -2.35 1.30 37.10
N ALA A 107 -3.43 0.63 37.50
CA ALA A 107 -4.30 -0.11 36.59
C ALA A 107 -4.90 0.80 35.52
N ARG A 108 -5.39 1.99 35.91
CA ARG A 108 -5.89 2.99 34.94
C ARG A 108 -4.78 3.43 33.99
N ARG A 109 -3.61 3.82 34.50
CA ARG A 109 -2.46 4.22 33.66
C ARG A 109 -2.04 3.11 32.69
N HIS A 110 -2.03 1.85 33.14
CA HIS A 110 -1.70 0.71 32.32
C HIS A 110 -2.72 0.49 31.19
N ARG A 111 -4.02 0.56 31.49
CA ARG A 111 -5.07 0.48 30.47
C ARG A 111 -4.93 1.59 29.43
N ASP A 112 -4.71 2.83 29.88
CA ASP A 112 -4.53 3.98 28.98
C ASP A 112 -3.30 3.82 28.09
N GLN A 113 -2.17 3.34 28.66
CA GLN A 113 -0.95 3.06 27.90
C GLN A 113 -1.15 1.94 26.88
N ARG A 114 -1.78 0.83 27.29
CA ARG A 114 -2.12 -0.29 26.39
C ARG A 114 -3.02 0.18 25.24
N GLN A 115 -4.01 1.02 25.52
CA GLN A 115 -4.90 1.56 24.50
C GLN A 115 -4.17 2.49 23.52
N LYS A 116 -3.24 3.31 24.01
CA LYS A 116 -2.36 4.13 23.15
C LYS A 116 -1.48 3.27 22.25
N LEU A 117 -0.88 2.20 22.79
CA LEU A 117 -0.08 1.26 22.01
C LEU A 117 -0.92 0.54 20.94
N ALA A 118 -2.13 0.10 21.30
CA ALA A 118 -3.05 -0.54 20.37
C ALA A 118 -3.55 0.41 19.26
N ALA A 119 -3.54 1.72 19.49
CA ALA A 119 -3.92 2.70 18.46
C ALA A 119 -2.83 2.91 17.39
N LYS A 120 -1.58 2.49 17.66
CA LYS A 120 -0.47 2.62 16.71
C LYS A 120 -0.71 1.79 15.47
N GLU A 121 -0.30 2.31 14.31
CA GLU A 121 -0.36 1.58 13.06
C GLU A 121 0.93 0.78 12.86
N LEU A 122 0.90 -0.50 13.24
CA LEU A 122 2.04 -1.40 13.20
C LEU A 122 2.06 -2.25 11.93
N TYR A 123 3.24 -2.42 11.37
CA TYR A 123 3.54 -3.23 10.20
C TYR A 123 4.68 -4.19 10.50
N CYS A 124 4.57 -5.41 9.99
CA CYS A 124 5.66 -6.39 9.99
C CYS A 124 6.21 -6.49 8.56
N ILE A 125 7.49 -6.20 8.41
CA ILE A 125 8.19 -6.25 7.13
C ILE A 125 9.02 -7.52 7.11
N TYR A 126 8.58 -8.49 6.32
CA TYR A 126 9.36 -9.67 5.95
C TYR A 126 10.34 -9.27 4.85
N PHE A 127 11.62 -9.61 4.98
CA PHE A 127 12.60 -9.34 3.93
C PHE A 127 13.70 -10.39 3.89
N ILE A 128 14.31 -10.50 2.70
CA ILE A 128 15.47 -11.36 2.45
C ILE A 128 16.56 -10.50 1.82
N THR A 129 17.74 -10.51 2.43
CA THR A 129 18.92 -9.86 1.89
C THR A 129 19.80 -10.83 1.12
N ARG A 130 20.68 -10.31 0.28
CA ARG A 130 21.73 -11.07 -0.40
C ARG A 130 23.02 -10.26 -0.45
N ASP A 131 24.13 -10.97 -0.50
CA ASP A 131 25.42 -10.36 -0.81
C ASP A 131 25.46 -9.98 -2.30
N PRO A 132 25.80 -8.72 -2.65
CA PRO A 132 25.87 -8.29 -4.05
C PRO A 132 26.96 -9.00 -4.86
N LYS A 133 28.05 -9.44 -4.23
CA LYS A 133 29.19 -10.10 -4.90
C LYS A 133 28.92 -11.59 -5.10
N THR A 134 28.62 -12.30 -4.02
CA THR A 134 28.46 -13.77 -4.06
C THR A 134 27.06 -14.20 -4.51
N LYS A 135 26.08 -13.28 -4.49
CA LYS A 135 24.65 -13.55 -4.75
C LYS A 135 24.01 -14.55 -3.78
N ILE A 136 24.71 -14.96 -2.73
CA ILE A 136 24.19 -15.83 -1.67
C ILE A 136 23.14 -15.06 -0.88
N LYS A 137 22.00 -15.70 -0.63
CA LYS A 137 20.89 -15.14 0.16
C LYS A 137 21.11 -15.37 1.64
N ASP A 138 20.85 -14.34 2.43
CA ASP A 138 20.79 -14.45 3.88
C ASP A 138 19.48 -15.11 4.32
N PRO A 139 19.40 -15.58 5.58
CA PRO A 139 18.15 -15.97 6.22
C PRO A 139 17.10 -14.85 6.16
N ALA A 140 15.84 -15.24 6.02
CA ALA A 140 14.73 -14.30 6.05
C ALA A 140 14.58 -13.69 7.45
N ARG A 141 14.21 -12.40 7.50
CA ARG A 141 14.03 -11.65 8.74
C ARG A 141 12.74 -10.86 8.72
N ILE A 142 12.22 -10.58 9.92
CA ILE A 142 11.02 -9.77 10.11
C ILE A 142 11.36 -8.63 11.07
N ILE A 143 11.11 -7.39 10.62
CA ILE A 143 11.16 -6.21 11.50
C ILE A 143 9.75 -5.68 11.72
N GLU A 144 9.49 -5.20 12.93
CA GLU A 144 8.28 -4.42 13.20
C GLU A 144 8.59 -2.94 13.01
N ALA A 145 7.68 -2.24 12.34
CA ALA A 145 7.76 -0.81 12.11
C ALA A 145 6.41 -0.16 12.40
N GLU A 146 6.45 1.03 12.97
CA GLU A 146 5.28 1.88 13.19
C GLU A 146 5.27 3.05 12.22
N VAL A 147 4.06 3.41 11.77
CA VAL A 147 3.87 4.62 10.99
C VAL A 147 3.49 5.75 11.94
N VAL A 148 4.36 6.75 12.03
CA VAL A 148 4.14 7.95 12.83
C VAL A 148 3.79 9.12 11.91
N GLN A 149 2.66 9.74 12.18
CA GLN A 149 2.22 10.97 11.53
C GLN A 149 2.48 12.14 12.47
N THR A 150 3.52 12.93 12.16
CA THR A 150 3.85 14.12 12.94
C THR A 150 3.26 15.36 12.26
N ASN A 151 2.47 16.13 13.01
CA ASN A 151 2.05 17.45 12.57
C ASN A 151 3.27 18.38 12.60
N THR A 152 3.59 18.99 11.46
CA THR A 152 4.74 19.91 11.29
C THR A 152 4.55 21.26 11.98
N GLY A 153 3.41 21.50 12.64
CA GLY A 153 3.09 22.78 13.30
C GLY A 153 2.72 23.90 12.32
N ASN A 154 3.15 23.82 11.06
CA ASN A 154 2.76 24.73 9.99
C ASN A 154 1.41 24.33 9.37
N LYS A 155 0.41 25.22 9.45
CA LYS A 155 -0.92 25.02 8.83
C LYS A 155 -0.88 24.78 7.31
N LYS A 156 0.22 25.16 6.64
CA LYS A 156 0.42 25.03 5.19
C LYS A 156 1.21 23.77 4.78
N GLU A 157 1.86 23.08 5.71
CA GLU A 157 2.63 21.88 5.40
C GLU A 157 1.81 20.61 5.70
N PRO A 158 1.83 19.62 4.79
CA PRO A 158 1.15 18.36 5.05
C PRO A 158 1.80 17.62 6.23
N VAL A 159 0.98 16.85 6.95
CA VAL A 159 1.41 15.94 8.02
C VAL A 159 2.55 15.06 7.50
N LYS A 160 3.73 15.15 8.14
CA LYS A 160 4.88 14.33 7.75
C LYS A 160 4.66 12.91 8.24
N ARG A 161 4.50 11.98 7.29
CA ARG A 161 4.50 10.54 7.55
C ARG A 161 5.94 10.06 7.66
N SER A 162 6.28 9.40 8.76
CA SER A 162 7.57 8.77 8.99
C SER A 162 7.36 7.32 9.43
N ILE A 163 8.32 6.46 9.13
CA ILE A 163 8.31 5.06 9.55
C ILE A 163 9.41 4.92 10.60
N VAL A 164 9.04 4.45 11.78
CA VAL A 164 9.96 4.19 12.89
C VAL A 164 10.09 2.69 13.05
N ILE A 165 11.32 2.19 13.16
CA ILE A 165 11.59 0.76 13.29
C ILE A 165 11.57 0.41 14.77
N ASN A 166 10.66 -0.48 15.17
CA ASN A 166 10.55 -0.93 16.56
C ASN A 166 11.60 -1.99 16.90
N GLY A 167 12.04 -2.77 15.91
CA GLY A 167 13.12 -3.74 16.05
C GLY A 167 12.88 -5.07 15.33
N LEU A 168 13.86 -5.96 15.45
CA LEU A 168 13.79 -7.33 14.93
C LEU A 168 12.77 -8.14 15.75
N GLN A 169 11.97 -8.94 15.07
CA GLN A 169 10.96 -9.81 15.68
C GLN A 169 11.37 -11.28 15.60
N ASP A 170 10.77 -12.10 16.47
CA ASP A 170 10.90 -13.55 16.38
C ASP A 170 10.28 -14.07 15.07
N PHE A 171 11.11 -14.73 14.27
CA PHE A 171 10.71 -15.16 12.93
C PHE A 171 9.58 -16.19 12.97
N GLU A 172 9.71 -17.22 13.80
CA GLU A 172 8.78 -18.34 13.86
C GLU A 172 7.39 -17.91 14.34
N THR A 173 7.33 -16.96 15.28
CA THR A 173 6.06 -16.45 15.80
C THR A 173 5.36 -15.55 14.79
N GLU A 174 6.09 -14.59 14.20
CA GLU A 174 5.49 -13.62 13.28
C GLU A 174 5.19 -14.25 11.91
N PHE A 175 6.03 -15.16 11.43
CA PHE A 175 5.85 -15.75 10.11
C PHE A 175 4.57 -16.60 10.03
N LYS A 176 4.14 -17.26 11.12
CA LYS A 176 2.91 -18.09 11.14
C LYS A 176 1.65 -17.38 10.62
N TRP A 177 1.48 -16.10 10.95
CA TRP A 177 0.32 -15.33 10.49
C TRP A 177 0.60 -14.52 9.22
N ILE A 178 1.87 -14.20 8.95
CA ILE A 178 2.29 -13.49 7.73
C ILE A 178 2.27 -14.41 6.50
N GLU A 179 2.73 -15.65 6.65
CA GLU A 179 2.85 -16.67 5.61
C GLU A 179 1.58 -16.82 4.75
N PRO A 180 0.38 -17.04 5.31
CA PRO A 180 -0.83 -17.19 4.50
C PRO A 180 -1.22 -15.90 3.75
N ILE A 181 -0.80 -14.73 4.23
CA ILE A 181 -1.02 -13.45 3.52
C ILE A 181 -0.01 -13.32 2.38
N LYS A 182 1.27 -13.59 2.67
CA LYS A 182 2.36 -13.57 1.70
C LYS A 182 2.10 -14.54 0.55
N LYS A 183 1.74 -15.79 0.84
CA LYS A 183 1.46 -16.81 -0.17
C LYS A 183 0.37 -16.38 -1.15
N ARG A 184 -0.72 -15.79 -0.65
CA ARG A 184 -1.80 -15.26 -1.50
C ARG A 184 -1.34 -14.11 -2.40
N GLU A 185 -0.44 -13.25 -1.93
CA GLU A 185 0.11 -12.15 -2.74
C GLU A 185 1.15 -12.67 -3.75
N ASP A 186 2.00 -13.61 -3.37
CA ASP A 186 2.96 -14.25 -4.28
C ASP A 186 2.25 -14.97 -5.43
N GLU A 187 1.16 -15.69 -5.15
CA GLU A 187 0.32 -16.33 -6.17
C GLU A 187 -0.30 -15.31 -7.14
N LYS A 188 -0.77 -14.17 -6.61
CA LYS A 188 -1.30 -13.07 -7.45
C LYS A 188 -0.21 -12.48 -8.33
N ILE A 189 0.98 -12.24 -7.79
CA ILE A 189 2.13 -11.69 -8.52
C ILE A 189 2.54 -12.65 -9.64
N ALA A 190 2.70 -13.93 -9.33
CA ALA A 190 3.07 -14.96 -10.31
C ALA A 190 2.03 -15.04 -11.45
N LYS A 191 0.74 -14.98 -11.13
CA LYS A 191 -0.33 -14.95 -12.15
C LYS A 191 -0.26 -13.72 -13.05
N LEU A 192 0.03 -12.55 -12.47
CA LEU A 192 0.19 -11.30 -13.23
C LEU A 192 1.45 -11.31 -14.10
N GLU A 193 2.56 -11.85 -13.63
CA GLU A 193 3.80 -11.99 -14.38
C GLU A 193 3.62 -12.92 -15.57
N LYS A 194 3.03 -14.11 -15.36
CA LYS A 194 2.70 -15.04 -16.45
C LYS A 194 1.82 -14.40 -17.53
N GLN A 195 0.85 -13.57 -17.12
CA GLN A 195 0.02 -12.82 -18.07
C GLN A 195 0.80 -11.73 -18.82
N LYS A 196 1.72 -11.02 -18.15
CA LYS A 196 2.57 -10.01 -18.77
C LYS A 196 3.52 -10.62 -19.79
N GLU A 197 4.16 -11.74 -19.45
CA GLU A 197 5.05 -12.47 -20.35
C GLU A 197 4.30 -12.97 -21.59
N ALA A 198 3.12 -13.58 -21.41
CA ALA A 198 2.29 -14.01 -22.52
C ALA A 198 1.88 -12.83 -23.45
N ARG A 199 1.58 -11.66 -22.86
CA ARG A 199 1.29 -10.43 -23.65
C ARG A 199 2.53 -9.91 -24.37
N ALA A 200 3.69 -9.93 -23.72
CA ALA A 200 4.96 -9.50 -24.31
C ALA A 200 5.36 -10.42 -25.48
N ALA A 201 5.25 -11.73 -25.31
CA ALA A 201 5.51 -12.72 -26.37
C ALA A 201 4.58 -12.50 -27.58
N LYS A 202 3.27 -12.31 -27.35
CA LYS A 202 2.31 -11.98 -28.43
C LYS A 202 2.66 -10.68 -29.14
N LYS A 203 3.14 -9.65 -28.43
CA LYS A 203 3.59 -8.39 -29.04
C LYS A 203 4.84 -8.60 -29.90
N ARG A 204 5.84 -9.36 -29.41
CA ARG A 204 7.06 -9.69 -30.17
C ARG A 204 6.74 -10.44 -31.47
N LEU A 205 5.92 -11.49 -31.39
CA LEU A 205 5.47 -12.25 -32.57
C LEU A 205 4.73 -11.39 -33.60
N ARG A 206 3.88 -10.46 -33.14
CA ARG A 206 3.19 -9.52 -34.05
C ARG A 206 4.15 -8.53 -34.70
N HIS A 207 5.17 -8.08 -33.97
CA HIS A 207 6.19 -7.17 -34.48
C HIS A 207 7.05 -7.87 -35.55
N GLU A 208 7.52 -9.09 -35.29
CA GLU A 208 8.27 -9.92 -36.24
C GLU A 208 7.46 -10.20 -37.52
N LYS A 209 6.19 -10.60 -37.40
CA LYS A 209 5.31 -10.80 -38.57
C LYS A 209 5.11 -9.52 -39.40
N ARG A 210 5.04 -8.35 -38.75
CA ARG A 210 4.95 -7.06 -39.45
C ARG A 210 6.25 -6.72 -40.19
N LEU A 211 7.40 -6.99 -39.58
CA LEU A 211 8.70 -6.79 -40.23
C LEU A 211 8.87 -7.72 -41.43
N GLN A 212 8.55 -9.00 -41.30
CA GLN A 212 8.59 -9.96 -42.42
C GLN A 212 7.71 -9.50 -43.59
N ARG A 213 6.46 -9.09 -43.33
CA ARG A 213 5.58 -8.55 -44.38
C ARG A 213 6.13 -7.30 -45.06
N LYS A 214 6.87 -6.44 -44.35
CA LYS A 214 7.54 -5.27 -44.96
C LYS A 214 8.72 -5.67 -45.83
N ILE A 215 9.46 -6.71 -45.47
CA ILE A 215 10.58 -7.23 -46.25
C ILE A 215 10.06 -7.90 -47.53
N THR A 216 9.06 -8.78 -47.43
CA THR A 216 8.46 -9.46 -48.60
C THR A 216 7.81 -8.46 -49.59
N LYS A 217 7.22 -7.37 -49.10
CA LYS A 217 6.67 -6.31 -49.98
C LYS A 217 7.72 -5.43 -50.64
N LYS A 218 8.96 -5.43 -50.14
CA LYS A 218 10.08 -4.66 -50.72
C LYS A 218 11.01 -5.54 -51.57
N ALA A 219 10.81 -6.85 -51.62
CA ALA A 219 11.54 -7.71 -52.53
C ALA A 219 11.06 -7.42 -53.97
N PRO A 220 11.94 -7.03 -54.90
CA PRO A 220 11.55 -6.79 -56.29
C PRO A 220 11.08 -8.12 -56.89
N VAL A 221 9.93 -8.09 -57.54
CA VAL A 221 9.44 -9.20 -58.37
C VAL A 221 10.49 -9.40 -59.46
N GLN A 222 11.32 -10.44 -59.35
CA GLN A 222 12.09 -10.91 -60.49
C GLN A 222 11.08 -11.40 -61.52
N SER A 223 10.89 -10.61 -62.57
CA SER A 223 10.12 -10.98 -63.75
C SER A 223 10.71 -12.27 -64.33
N PRO A 224 9.90 -13.32 -64.57
CA PRO A 224 10.38 -14.50 -65.24
C PRO A 224 10.83 -14.10 -66.64
N GLY A 225 12.11 -14.29 -66.93
CA GLY A 225 12.68 -14.00 -68.24
C GLY A 225 12.03 -14.87 -69.31
N THR A 226 11.30 -14.22 -70.21
CA THR A 226 10.90 -14.78 -71.50
C THR A 226 12.19 -15.09 -72.26
N THR A 227 12.51 -16.38 -72.36
CA THR A 227 13.56 -16.88 -73.24
C THR A 227 13.04 -16.80 -74.67
N ALA A 228 13.85 -16.19 -75.54
CA ALA A 228 13.59 -15.99 -76.96
C ALA A 228 13.71 -17.28 -77.77
#